data_AF-A0A0C9TN66-F1
#
_entry.id   AF-A0A0C9TN66-F1
#
_cell.length_a   1.000
_cell.length_b   1.000
_cell.length_c   1.000
_cell.angle_alpha   90.00
_cell.angle_beta   90.00
_cell.angle_gamma   90.00
#
_symmetry.space_group_name_H-M   'P 1'
#
loop_
_entity.id
_entity.type
_entity.pdbx_description
1 polymer ?
#
loop_
_entity_poly.entity_id
_entity_poly.type
_entity_poly.pdbx_seq_one_letter_code
_entity_poly.pdbx_strand_id
1 'polypeptide(L)'
;MEAPHHTLKEDLIAWQRKQVVNDGLDDDFFGPQLILTDPILTRIINLSHHSKLPDISALKAQTNWVFAQEYGNAILALAHKHFPPKPNPVPPTTHATSGSAIPSTSSGQPTGGLPASSGTVATATAKKPRKPTQCSKCKGLGHNMANRLCPLWTPKQPT
;
A
#
# COMPACT_ATOMS: atom_id res chain seq x y z
N MET A 1 -34.28 -11.96 16.79
CA MET A 1 -33.32 -11.16 17.57
C MET A 1 -32.35 -10.56 16.57
N GLU A 2 -32.65 -9.36 16.08
CA GLU A 2 -31.73 -8.64 15.20
C GLU A 2 -30.56 -8.15 16.05
N ALA A 3 -29.34 -8.48 15.66
CA ALA A 3 -28.15 -8.02 16.37
C ALA A 3 -28.11 -6.49 16.30
N PRO A 4 -27.81 -5.79 17.42
CA PRO A 4 -27.64 -4.34 17.38
C PRO A 4 -26.61 -3.97 16.30
N HIS A 5 -27.01 -3.07 15.39
CA HIS A 5 -26.13 -2.52 14.36
C HIS A 5 -25.09 -1.61 15.01
N HIS A 6 -24.02 -2.21 15.52
CA HIS A 6 -22.89 -1.46 16.05
C HIS A 6 -22.18 -0.70 14.93
N THR A 7 -21.70 0.50 15.25
CA THR A 7 -20.86 1.26 14.32
C THR A 7 -19.41 0.78 14.39
N LEU A 8 -18.62 0.95 13.32
CA LEU A 8 -17.18 0.68 13.36
C LEU A 8 -16.49 1.42 14.53
N LYS A 9 -16.97 2.62 14.85
CA LYS A 9 -16.45 3.42 15.97
C LYS A 9 -16.64 2.69 17.31
N GLU A 10 -17.84 2.18 17.57
CA GLU A 10 -18.13 1.44 18.80
C GLU A 10 -17.31 0.16 18.91
N ASP A 11 -17.21 -0.60 17.82
CA ASP A 11 -16.42 -1.83 17.78
C ASP A 11 -14.93 -1.56 18.04
N LEU A 12 -14.37 -0.47 17.48
CA LEU A 12 -12.98 -0.07 17.73
C LEU A 12 -12.75 0.37 19.19
N ILE A 13 -13.67 1.13 19.77
CA ILE A 13 -13.58 1.56 21.18
C ILE A 13 -13.70 0.35 22.12
N ALA A 14 -14.63 -0.57 21.84
CA ALA A 14 -14.81 -1.78 22.62
C ALA A 14 -13.56 -2.68 22.53
N TRP A 15 -13.02 -2.86 21.33
CA TRP A 15 -11.77 -3.58 21.11
C TRP A 15 -10.61 -2.94 21.87
N GLN A 16 -10.44 -1.63 21.78
CA GLN A 16 -9.39 -0.87 22.45
C GLN A 16 -9.43 -1.08 23.97
N ARG A 17 -10.61 -0.91 24.60
CA ARG A 17 -10.77 -1.11 26.05
C ARG A 17 -10.42 -2.52 26.47
N LYS A 18 -10.84 -3.52 25.68
CA LYS A 18 -10.50 -4.92 25.94
C LYS A 18 -9.00 -5.17 25.82
N GLN A 19 -8.34 -4.58 24.81
CA GLN A 19 -6.93 -4.81 24.53
C GLN A 19 -6.03 -4.23 25.62
N VAL A 20 -6.40 -3.07 26.17
CA VAL A 20 -5.66 -2.43 27.28
C VAL A 20 -5.62 -3.33 28.51
N VAL A 21 -6.76 -3.93 28.88
CA VAL A 21 -6.82 -4.90 29.99
C VAL A 21 -6.03 -6.17 29.65
N ASN A 22 -6.12 -6.65 28.41
CA ASN A 22 -5.42 -7.86 27.99
C ASN A 22 -3.89 -7.71 28.06
N ASP A 23 -3.39 -6.52 27.76
CA ASP A 23 -1.95 -6.25 27.71
C ASP A 23 -1.41 -5.74 29.06
N GLY A 24 -2.26 -5.70 30.11
CA GLY A 24 -1.89 -5.21 31.44
C GLY A 24 -1.50 -3.73 31.44
N LEU A 25 -2.07 -2.97 30.50
CA LEU A 25 -1.85 -1.54 30.30
C LEU A 25 -3.00 -0.71 30.89
N ASP A 26 -3.83 -1.31 31.73
CA ASP A 26 -4.90 -0.63 32.46
C ASP A 26 -4.31 0.28 33.53
N ASP A 27 -3.80 1.42 33.09
CA ASP A 27 -3.43 2.51 33.97
C ASP A 27 -4.59 3.52 34.10
N ASP A 28 -4.68 4.17 35.26
CA ASP A 28 -5.71 5.18 35.54
C ASP A 28 -5.44 6.53 34.85
N PHE A 29 -4.29 6.70 34.18
CA PHE A 29 -3.80 8.00 33.75
C PHE A 29 -3.92 8.25 32.23
N PHE A 30 -3.39 7.35 31.42
CA PHE A 30 -3.48 7.34 29.95
C PHE A 30 -4.67 6.51 29.47
N GLY A 31 -4.97 5.42 30.17
CA GLY A 31 -6.10 4.54 29.88
C GLY A 31 -6.09 4.01 28.43
N PRO A 32 -7.28 3.80 27.82
CA PRO A 32 -7.36 3.11 26.54
C PRO A 32 -6.64 3.80 25.37
N GLN A 33 -6.45 5.12 25.46
CA GLN A 33 -5.80 5.91 24.42
C GLN A 33 -4.33 5.55 24.20
N LEU A 34 -3.71 4.84 25.14
CA LEU A 34 -2.32 4.37 25.04
C LEU A 34 -2.09 3.51 23.79
N ILE A 35 -3.04 2.64 23.45
CA ILE A 35 -2.94 1.75 22.30
C ILE A 35 -3.44 2.43 21.02
N LEU A 36 -4.59 3.11 21.08
CA LEU A 36 -5.28 3.64 19.90
C LEU A 36 -5.88 5.03 20.15
N THR A 37 -5.12 6.09 19.89
CA THR A 37 -5.58 7.46 20.13
C THR A 37 -6.76 7.87 19.23
N ASP A 38 -7.57 8.83 19.69
CA ASP A 38 -8.74 9.33 18.95
C ASP A 38 -8.43 9.79 17.51
N PRO A 39 -7.29 10.49 17.23
CA PRO A 39 -6.93 10.85 15.86
C PRO A 39 -6.69 9.65 14.96
N ILE A 40 -6.03 8.60 15.47
CA ILE A 40 -5.76 7.37 14.71
C ILE A 40 -7.06 6.60 14.49
N LEU A 41 -7.90 6.48 15.51
CA LEU A 41 -9.22 5.86 15.41
C LEU A 41 -10.08 6.55 14.34
N THR A 42 -10.17 7.88 14.39
CA THR A 42 -10.90 8.68 13.39
C THR A 42 -10.32 8.50 11.98
N ARG A 43 -8.99 8.44 11.86
CA ARG A 43 -8.33 8.20 10.58
C ARG A 43 -8.65 6.82 10.02
N ILE A 44 -8.67 5.77 10.86
CA ILE A 44 -9.04 4.41 10.46
C ILE A 44 -10.47 4.40 9.94
N ILE A 45 -11.43 4.98 10.67
CA ILE A 45 -12.84 5.05 10.24
C ILE A 45 -12.94 5.69 8.84
N ASN A 46 -12.30 6.84 8.64
CA ASN A 46 -12.31 7.53 7.35
C ASN A 46 -11.69 6.67 6.23
N LEU A 47 -10.59 5.98 6.49
CA LEU A 47 -9.95 5.12 5.49
C LEU A 47 -10.79 3.88 5.16
N SER A 48 -11.44 3.27 6.16
CA SER A 48 -12.37 2.15 5.98
C SER A 48 -13.55 2.55 5.11
N HIS A 49 -14.14 3.73 5.35
CA HIS A 49 -15.26 4.26 4.58
C HIS A 49 -14.93 4.44 3.09
N HIS A 50 -13.65 4.65 2.76
CA HIS A 50 -13.15 4.77 1.40
C HIS A 50 -12.51 3.48 0.86
N SER A 51 -12.61 2.35 1.57
CA SER A 51 -11.98 1.08 1.23
C SER A 51 -10.47 1.18 0.97
N LYS A 52 -9.77 2.04 1.74
CA LYS A 52 -8.33 2.32 1.59
C LYS A 52 -7.42 1.46 2.48
N LEU A 53 -7.98 0.49 3.19
CA LEU A 53 -7.27 -0.41 4.10
C LEU A 53 -7.32 -1.87 3.62
N PRO A 54 -6.62 -2.24 2.52
CA PRO A 54 -6.57 -3.63 2.06
C PRO A 54 -5.74 -4.55 2.97
N ASP A 55 -4.68 -4.02 3.59
CA ASP A 55 -3.72 -4.79 4.36
C ASP A 55 -3.03 -3.93 5.46
N ILE A 56 -2.22 -4.59 6.29
CA ILE A 56 -1.51 -3.94 7.41
C ILE A 56 -0.50 -2.90 6.90
N SER A 57 0.12 -3.13 5.75
CA SER A 57 1.09 -2.20 5.16
C SER A 57 0.42 -0.88 4.80
N ALA A 58 -0.77 -0.94 4.20
CA ALA A 58 -1.59 0.23 3.90
C ALA A 58 -2.06 0.94 5.17
N LEU A 59 -2.48 0.18 6.20
CA LEU A 59 -2.83 0.75 7.50
C LEU A 59 -1.66 1.55 8.10
N LYS A 60 -0.48 0.92 8.19
CA LYS A 60 0.74 1.56 8.71
C LYS A 60 1.12 2.79 7.88
N ALA A 61 1.11 2.68 6.55
CA ALA A 61 1.49 3.78 5.67
C ALA A 61 0.53 4.99 5.76
N GLN A 62 -0.76 4.76 6.00
CA GLN A 62 -1.78 5.82 6.02
C GLN A 62 -2.01 6.46 7.39
N THR A 63 -1.60 5.79 8.46
CA THR A 63 -1.80 6.23 9.86
C THR A 63 -0.50 6.54 10.58
N ASN A 64 0.63 5.99 10.11
CA ASN A 64 1.90 5.95 10.84
C ASN A 64 1.78 5.39 12.26
N TRP A 65 0.78 4.53 12.49
CA TRP A 65 0.51 3.96 13.82
C TRP A 65 1.53 2.88 14.16
N VAL A 66 2.22 3.05 15.30
CA VAL A 66 3.35 2.20 15.72
C VAL A 66 2.92 0.75 15.96
N PHE A 67 1.72 0.54 16.48
CA PHE A 67 1.18 -0.79 16.76
C PHE A 67 0.46 -1.44 15.57
N ALA A 68 0.57 -0.86 14.36
CA ALA A 68 -0.08 -1.41 13.18
C ALA A 68 0.37 -2.84 12.88
N GLN A 69 1.61 -3.22 13.16
CA GLN A 69 2.08 -4.60 12.94
C GLN A 69 1.47 -5.58 13.95
N GLU A 70 1.29 -5.16 15.19
CA GLU A 70 0.83 -6.00 16.29
C GLU A 70 -0.69 -6.17 16.28
N TYR A 71 -1.43 -5.06 16.18
CA TYR A 71 -2.88 -5.07 16.25
C TYR A 71 -3.57 -4.91 14.90
N GLY A 72 -2.82 -4.68 13.81
CA GLY A 72 -3.40 -4.35 12.51
C GLY A 72 -4.37 -5.40 11.98
N ASN A 73 -4.12 -6.68 12.22
CA ASN A 73 -5.05 -7.75 11.82
C ASN A 73 -6.42 -7.62 12.49
N ALA A 74 -6.45 -7.37 13.80
CA ALA A 74 -7.70 -7.20 14.54
C ALA A 74 -8.45 -5.94 14.06
N ILE A 75 -7.74 -4.84 13.86
CA ILE A 75 -8.32 -3.58 13.36
C ILE A 75 -8.87 -3.76 11.94
N LEU A 76 -8.14 -4.44 11.04
CA LEU A 76 -8.60 -4.70 9.68
C LEU A 76 -9.82 -5.61 9.65
N ALA A 77 -9.87 -6.64 10.51
CA ALA A 77 -11.04 -7.50 10.63
C ALA A 77 -12.30 -6.70 11.03
N LEU A 78 -12.17 -5.80 12.01
CA LEU A 78 -13.27 -4.89 12.38
C LEU A 78 -13.62 -3.94 11.22
N ALA A 79 -12.62 -3.34 10.57
CA ALA A 79 -12.85 -2.46 9.42
C ALA A 79 -13.59 -3.18 8.28
N HIS A 80 -13.18 -4.40 7.92
CA HIS A 80 -13.77 -5.18 6.83
C HIS A 80 -15.13 -5.76 7.16
N LYS A 81 -15.42 -6.01 8.44
CA LYS A 81 -16.77 -6.38 8.91
C LYS A 81 -17.79 -5.27 8.59
N HIS A 82 -17.41 -4.01 8.77
CA HIS A 82 -18.29 -2.85 8.52
C HIS A 82 -18.21 -2.34 7.08
N PHE A 83 -17.01 -2.39 6.49
CA PHE A 83 -16.73 -1.90 5.14
C PHE A 83 -15.91 -2.94 4.37
N PRO A 84 -16.56 -3.96 3.79
CA PRO A 84 -15.86 -5.01 3.05
C PRO A 84 -14.98 -4.43 1.94
N PRO A 85 -13.78 -4.99 1.72
CA PRO A 85 -12.93 -4.56 0.62
C PRO A 85 -13.65 -4.78 -0.72
N LYS A 86 -13.57 -3.79 -1.60
CA LYS A 86 -14.17 -3.88 -2.93
C LYS A 86 -13.47 -5.00 -3.71
N PRO A 87 -14.21 -5.89 -4.38
CA PRO A 87 -13.60 -6.88 -5.25
C PRO A 87 -12.78 -6.16 -6.34
N ASN A 88 -11.54 -6.59 -6.53
CA ASN A 88 -10.72 -6.08 -7.63
C ASN A 88 -11.41 -6.45 -8.96
N PRO A 89 -11.48 -5.52 -9.94
CA PRO A 89 -11.95 -5.86 -11.27
C PRO A 89 -11.05 -6.95 -11.84
N VAL A 90 -11.61 -8.14 -12.09
CA VAL A 90 -10.91 -9.21 -12.79
C VAL A 90 -10.67 -8.71 -14.21
N PRO A 91 -9.42 -8.68 -14.73
CA PRO A 91 -9.18 -8.30 -16.10
C PRO A 91 -9.91 -9.28 -17.04
N PRO A 92 -10.52 -8.82 -18.14
CA PRO A 92 -11.14 -9.72 -19.09
C PRO A 92 -10.08 -10.67 -19.65
N THR A 93 -10.28 -11.97 -19.46
CA THR A 93 -9.46 -13.02 -20.08
C THR A 93 -9.58 -12.89 -21.59
N THR A 94 -8.50 -12.49 -22.25
CA THR A 94 -8.41 -12.55 -23.71
C THR A 94 -8.37 -14.02 -24.12
N HIS A 95 -9.48 -14.55 -24.63
CA HIS A 95 -9.49 -15.85 -25.29
C HIS A 95 -8.65 -15.72 -26.57
N ALA A 96 -7.42 -16.22 -26.54
CA ALA A 96 -6.59 -16.36 -27.72
C ALA A 96 -7.16 -17.51 -28.57
N THR A 97 -8.11 -17.20 -29.44
CA THR A 97 -8.43 -18.05 -30.59
C THR A 97 -7.47 -17.69 -31.71
N SER A 98 -6.39 -18.45 -31.85
CA SER A 98 -5.56 -18.42 -33.06
C SER A 98 -5.41 -19.83 -33.59
N GLY A 99 -5.97 -20.02 -34.78
CA GLY A 99 -5.98 -21.26 -35.54
C GLY A 99 -4.61 -21.67 -36.10
N SER A 100 -4.61 -22.90 -36.60
CA SER A 100 -3.52 -23.67 -37.18
C SER A 100 -2.83 -23.09 -38.43
N ALA A 101 -1.58 -23.57 -38.59
CA ALA A 101 -0.72 -23.68 -39.79
C ALA A 101 0.03 -22.39 -40.22
N ILE A 102 1.33 -22.37 -40.57
CA ILE A 102 2.12 -23.24 -41.48
C ILE A 102 3.62 -23.24 -41.05
N PRO A 103 4.42 -24.32 -41.28
CA PRO A 103 5.86 -24.34 -41.00
C PRO A 103 6.71 -23.75 -42.15
N SER A 104 7.74 -22.96 -41.80
CA SER A 104 8.77 -22.50 -42.75
C SER A 104 10.17 -22.83 -42.26
N THR A 105 10.91 -23.49 -43.14
CA THR A 105 12.25 -24.05 -42.99
C THR A 105 13.34 -23.01 -43.33
N SER A 106 14.48 -23.09 -42.63
CA SER A 106 15.89 -22.93 -43.09
C SER A 106 16.81 -22.00 -42.27
N SER A 107 17.76 -22.67 -41.59
CA SER A 107 19.23 -22.50 -41.56
C SER A 107 19.89 -21.12 -41.33
N GLY A 108 20.75 -21.04 -40.29
CA GLY A 108 21.84 -20.06 -40.21
C GLY A 108 22.39 -19.77 -38.80
N GLN A 109 23.29 -20.62 -38.29
CA GLN A 109 24.31 -20.31 -37.25
C GLN A 109 25.37 -19.33 -37.88
N PRO A 110 26.19 -18.50 -37.17
CA PRO A 110 26.89 -18.88 -35.94
C PRO A 110 27.30 -17.83 -34.86
N THR A 111 27.61 -18.40 -33.68
CA THR A 111 28.64 -18.07 -32.65
C THR A 111 28.79 -16.67 -32.03
N GLY A 112 28.73 -16.64 -30.70
CA GLY A 112 29.74 -15.95 -29.87
C GLY A 112 29.21 -15.07 -28.73
N GLY A 113 29.46 -15.48 -27.48
CA GLY A 113 29.55 -14.55 -26.33
C GLY A 113 28.68 -14.86 -25.10
N LEU A 114 29.26 -15.55 -24.12
CA LEU A 114 28.95 -15.44 -22.69
C LEU A 114 30.19 -14.82 -22.01
N PRO A 115 30.18 -14.39 -20.72
CA PRO A 115 29.09 -14.30 -19.74
C PRO A 115 29.05 -12.94 -18.99
N ALA A 116 28.01 -12.65 -18.20
CA ALA A 116 28.16 -11.91 -16.95
C ALA A 116 26.91 -12.01 -16.05
N SER A 117 27.19 -12.34 -14.79
CA SER A 117 26.32 -12.45 -13.64
C SER A 117 25.49 -11.19 -13.34
N SER A 118 24.27 -11.37 -12.82
CA SER A 118 23.88 -10.92 -11.46
C SER A 118 22.37 -11.05 -11.27
N GLY A 119 21.98 -11.50 -10.09
CA GLY A 119 20.60 -11.83 -9.74
C GLY A 119 19.65 -10.64 -9.66
N THR A 120 18.36 -10.97 -9.68
CA THR A 120 17.31 -10.58 -8.71
C THR A 120 15.97 -10.81 -9.39
N VAL A 121 15.30 -11.93 -9.10
CA VAL A 121 13.88 -12.09 -9.41
C VAL A 121 13.06 -11.34 -8.36
N ALA A 122 12.85 -10.05 -8.59
CA ALA A 122 11.82 -9.29 -7.91
C ALA A 122 10.58 -9.25 -8.79
N THR A 123 9.53 -9.93 -8.33
CA THR A 123 8.19 -9.97 -8.92
C THR A 123 7.62 -8.56 -8.97
N ALA A 124 7.72 -7.90 -10.14
CA ALA A 124 7.19 -6.58 -10.37
C ALA A 124 5.69 -6.65 -10.64
N THR A 125 4.87 -6.31 -9.63
CA THR A 125 3.48 -5.89 -9.86
C THR A 125 3.48 -4.69 -10.80
N ALA A 126 2.87 -4.83 -11.98
CA ALA A 126 2.78 -3.78 -12.99
C ALA A 126 2.00 -2.56 -12.47
N LYS A 127 2.72 -1.58 -11.92
CA LYS A 127 2.20 -0.24 -11.63
C LYS A 127 1.98 0.45 -12.97
N LYS A 128 0.81 1.10 -13.16
CA LYS A 128 0.55 1.97 -14.34
C LYS A 128 1.78 2.84 -14.62
N PRO A 129 2.28 2.93 -15.86
CA PRO A 129 3.46 3.72 -16.17
C PRO A 129 3.17 5.18 -15.82
N ARG A 130 3.81 5.68 -14.76
CA ARG A 130 3.77 7.09 -14.41
C ARG A 130 4.60 7.84 -15.45
N LYS A 131 4.09 8.97 -15.95
CA LYS A 131 4.87 9.86 -16.81
C LYS A 131 6.17 10.21 -16.07
N PRO A 132 7.34 10.17 -16.74
CA PRO A 132 8.61 10.49 -16.11
C PRO A 132 8.56 11.92 -15.54
N THR A 133 9.01 12.08 -14.30
CA THR A 133 9.08 13.38 -13.64
C THR A 133 9.94 14.32 -14.47
N GLN A 134 9.40 15.48 -14.85
CA GLN A 134 10.12 16.51 -15.62
C GLN A 134 10.44 17.70 -14.71
N CYS A 135 11.67 18.19 -14.76
CA CYS A 135 12.09 19.36 -14.01
C CYS A 135 11.55 20.65 -14.65
N SER A 136 10.83 21.47 -13.87
CA SER A 136 10.26 22.72 -14.37
C SER A 136 11.31 23.74 -14.84
N LYS A 137 12.52 23.73 -14.26
CA LYS A 137 13.63 24.64 -14.58
C LYS A 137 14.45 24.19 -15.79
N CYS A 138 15.08 23.01 -15.74
CA CYS A 138 15.98 22.55 -16.80
C CYS A 138 15.28 21.69 -17.87
N LYS A 139 13.99 21.37 -17.70
CA LYS A 139 13.18 20.52 -18.58
C LYS A 139 13.66 19.07 -18.73
N GLY A 140 14.71 18.65 -18.01
CA GLY A 140 15.19 17.27 -17.98
C GLY A 140 14.21 16.30 -17.35
N LEU A 141 14.24 15.04 -17.79
CA LEU A 141 13.42 13.94 -17.28
C LEU A 141 14.14 13.18 -16.15
N GLY A 142 13.37 12.52 -15.29
CA GLY A 142 13.87 11.69 -14.18
C GLY A 142 14.15 12.43 -12.88
N HIS A 143 14.00 13.75 -12.83
CA HIS A 143 14.19 14.55 -11.62
C HIS A 143 13.27 15.78 -11.57
N ASN A 144 13.07 16.37 -10.39
CA ASN A 144 12.35 17.63 -10.21
C ASN A 144 13.31 18.77 -9.81
N MET A 145 12.79 20.00 -9.70
CA MET A 145 13.59 21.20 -9.39
C MET A 145 14.30 21.14 -8.02
N ALA A 146 13.76 20.41 -7.04
CA ALA A 146 14.34 20.28 -5.71
C ALA A 146 15.43 19.21 -5.65
N ASN A 147 15.57 18.39 -6.69
CA ASN A 147 16.57 17.33 -6.75
C ASN A 147 17.97 17.91 -7.02
N ARG A 148 18.96 17.51 -6.22
CA ARG A 148 20.37 17.91 -6.35
C ARG A 148 21.02 17.46 -7.66
N LEU A 149 20.40 16.50 -8.37
CA LEU A 149 20.80 16.07 -9.71
C LEU A 149 20.43 17.08 -10.81
N CYS A 150 19.63 18.11 -10.51
CA CYS A 150 19.30 19.14 -11.48
C CYS A 150 20.51 20.05 -11.71
N PRO A 151 20.95 20.29 -12.97
CA PRO A 151 22.07 21.20 -13.26
C PRO A 151 21.79 22.66 -12.89
N LEU A 152 20.51 23.00 -12.66
CA LEU A 152 20.06 24.33 -12.23
C LEU A 152 19.60 24.36 -10.77
N TRP A 153 19.95 23.34 -9.97
CA TRP A 153 19.64 23.30 -8.55
C TRP A 153 20.47 24.35 -7.81
N THR A 154 19.80 25.15 -6.99
CA THR A 154 20.45 26.13 -6.10
C THR A 154 20.10 25.79 -4.66
N PRO A 155 21.08 25.72 -3.74
CA PRO A 155 20.80 25.54 -2.32
C PRO A 155 19.98 26.72 -1.82
N LYS A 156 18.95 26.45 -1.02
CA LYS A 156 18.24 27.52 -0.30
C LYS A 156 19.20 28.12 0.72
N GLN A 157 19.42 29.42 0.64
CA GLN A 157 20.15 30.15 1.68
C GLN A 157 19.31 30.08 2.97
N PRO A 158 19.93 29.80 4.13
CA PRO A 158 19.26 29.94 5.40
C PRO A 158 18.87 31.41 5.59
N THR A 159 17.61 31.64 5.95
CA THR A 159 17.06 32.95 6.35
C THR A 159 17.50 33.29 7.77
#